data_AF-A0A1M5S4U3-F1
#
_entry.id   AF-A0A1M5S4U3-F1
#
_cell.length_a   1.000
_cell.length_b   1.000
_cell.length_c   1.000
_cell.angle_alpha   90.00
_cell.angle_beta   90.00
_cell.angle_gamma   90.00
#
_symmetry.space_group_name_H-M   'P 1'
#
loop_
_entity.id
_entity.type
_entity.pdbx_description
1 polymer ?
#
loop_
_entity_poly.entity_id
_entity_poly.type
_entity_poly.pdbx_seq_one_letter_code
_entity_poly.pdbx_strand_id
1 'polypeptide(L)'
;MKWVKSLVAIIVLVIVLITADLLPIDAISTFSFNSDNSVDSIIFPHDEVVEVNIEIDEDVYQEMLTNATEEEMVMADITYNGYTFSDIGIRPKGNSSLRDVASSDSDRFSFKIDFNYYLEGQDFLGITKINLNNIFMDPSYMAEYLGYEMLDELDAVSSRTTYAAVSINGEYYGLYLAVEQVNDSFLVDNFGNDSGELYKPDLGVGSDLAYISDNGMDYTGMFPENMDEYDNETLVELLKTIEDGGNLDSIFNVDSFLKYLAISTMTVHPDSYQGAMYHNYYLYNNEGIFEWISWDLNMIFNGFPGSSLTDLEATEFLIDEPVKGAMSNYPLIEAIFKNEEYVEQYHEYLEILSEGYLAEDNINEKLLSVYEMIKSYVETDPSSFYTYNEFETALFQDEGNNLSILSFVEKRVDNVAQQLSGEIASTNNGEGNSGSGSSGGMGQMQPGMNQGTGEGVSGEMPELVDGERPARPEGIEGERPAGPGVVDGEMPAMTETVDGEIPAIPDGVEGQMPEMPEVGEGEMPETVDGQMQSKQQGMQDEAVNKEVIVEESSTISTTNIIIFLSMVVVIIGTSLYLSKKH
;
A
#
# COMPACT_ATOMS: atom_id res chain seq x y z
N MET A 1 31.12 -2.40 -72.71
CA MET A 1 31.07 -3.12 -71.41
C MET A 1 31.47 -2.28 -70.18
N LYS A 2 32.45 -1.35 -70.25
CA LYS A 2 32.81 -0.51 -69.09
C LYS A 2 31.73 0.50 -68.68
N TRP A 3 31.07 1.14 -69.66
CA TRP A 3 30.02 2.14 -69.41
C TRP A 3 28.74 1.55 -68.77
N VAL A 4 28.41 0.29 -69.05
CA VAL A 4 27.28 -0.42 -68.43
C VAL A 4 27.54 -0.70 -66.95
N LYS A 5 28.80 -1.02 -66.57
CA LYS A 5 29.18 -1.22 -65.16
C LYS A 5 29.12 0.09 -64.36
N SER A 6 29.53 1.20 -64.96
CA SER A 6 29.42 2.52 -64.34
C SER A 6 27.96 2.98 -64.22
N LEU A 7 27.12 2.70 -65.22
CA LEU A 7 25.69 3.02 -65.16
C LEU A 7 24.97 2.21 -64.08
N VAL A 8 25.28 0.91 -63.96
CA VAL A 8 24.71 0.05 -62.90
C VAL A 8 25.20 0.49 -61.51
N ALA A 9 26.47 0.86 -61.36
CA ALA A 9 26.98 1.36 -60.08
C ALA A 9 26.30 2.68 -59.66
N ILE A 10 26.03 3.58 -60.61
CA ILE A 10 25.32 4.83 -60.34
C ILE A 10 23.85 4.56 -60.00
N ILE A 11 23.17 3.65 -60.70
CA ILE A 11 21.78 3.28 -60.41
C ILE A 11 21.69 2.62 -59.02
N VAL A 12 22.63 1.74 -58.67
CA VAL A 12 22.69 1.14 -57.32
C VAL A 12 22.96 2.19 -56.26
N LEU A 13 23.87 3.14 -56.50
CA LEU A 13 24.13 4.23 -55.56
C LEU A 13 22.91 5.14 -55.37
N VAL A 14 22.19 5.44 -56.46
CA VAL A 14 20.95 6.24 -56.40
C VAL A 14 19.82 5.49 -55.70
N ILE A 15 19.70 4.17 -55.91
CA ILE A 15 18.74 3.34 -55.16
C ILE A 15 19.10 3.29 -53.68
N VAL A 16 20.39 3.13 -53.33
CA VAL A 16 20.86 3.14 -51.93
C VAL A 16 20.60 4.48 -51.26
N LEU A 17 20.80 5.59 -51.97
CA LEU A 17 20.52 6.93 -51.45
C LEU A 17 19.01 7.20 -51.31
N ILE A 18 18.19 6.74 -52.26
CA ILE A 18 16.71 6.84 -52.15
C ILE A 18 16.17 5.93 -51.05
N THR A 19 16.78 4.76 -50.80
CA THR A 19 16.40 3.90 -49.66
C THR A 19 16.90 4.44 -48.32
N ALA A 20 18.00 5.20 -48.29
CA ALA A 20 18.50 5.86 -47.09
C ALA A 20 17.66 7.09 -46.69
N ASP A 21 17.11 7.82 -47.67
CA ASP A 21 16.13 8.90 -47.43
C ASP A 21 14.70 8.39 -47.15
N LEU A 22 14.41 7.11 -47.40
CA LEU A 22 13.15 6.43 -47.07
C LEU A 22 13.23 5.58 -45.80
N LEU A 23 14.39 5.53 -45.14
CA LEU A 23 14.41 5.17 -43.72
C LEU A 23 13.77 6.36 -42.99
N PRO A 24 12.66 6.18 -42.27
CA PRO A 24 12.26 7.22 -41.34
C PRO A 24 13.44 7.45 -40.40
N ILE A 25 14.05 8.63 -40.47
CA ILE A 25 14.90 9.13 -39.38
C ILE A 25 14.05 9.43 -38.13
N ASP A 26 12.75 9.07 -38.17
CA ASP A 26 11.83 9.00 -37.02
C ASP A 26 11.79 7.60 -36.36
N ALA A 27 12.66 6.66 -36.74
CA ALA A 27 12.77 5.34 -36.10
C ALA A 27 14.04 5.18 -35.24
N ILE A 28 14.64 6.27 -34.79
CA ILE A 28 15.10 6.31 -33.40
C ILE A 28 13.90 6.87 -32.63
N SER A 29 12.85 6.05 -32.54
CA SER A 29 12.08 6.07 -31.31
C SER A 29 13.14 5.81 -30.25
N THR A 30 13.43 6.81 -29.43
CA THR A 30 13.60 6.54 -28.01
C THR A 30 12.51 5.53 -27.68
N PHE A 31 12.88 4.24 -27.62
CA PHE A 31 12.13 3.31 -26.81
C PHE A 31 12.31 3.90 -25.43
N SER A 32 11.37 4.77 -25.06
CA SER A 32 10.99 4.88 -23.67
C SER A 32 10.59 3.45 -23.36
N PHE A 33 11.45 2.71 -22.67
CA PHE A 33 10.90 1.71 -21.77
C PHE A 33 9.89 2.52 -20.95
N ASN A 34 8.59 2.24 -21.13
CA ASN A 34 7.65 2.65 -20.10
C ASN A 34 8.07 1.82 -18.89
N SER A 35 8.90 2.42 -18.06
CA SER A 35 9.30 1.90 -16.75
C SER A 35 8.05 1.48 -15.99
N ASP A 36 6.99 2.28 -16.09
CA ASP A 36 5.73 2.13 -15.36
C ASP A 36 5.07 0.78 -15.70
N ASN A 37 4.88 0.50 -17.00
CA ASN A 37 4.37 -0.81 -17.44
C ASN A 37 5.26 -1.99 -16.99
N SER A 38 6.55 -1.76 -16.76
CA SER A 38 7.48 -2.83 -16.34
C SER A 38 7.44 -3.03 -14.84
N VAL A 39 7.29 -1.96 -14.04
CA VAL A 39 7.11 -2.07 -12.59
C VAL A 39 5.80 -2.81 -12.29
N ASP A 40 4.71 -2.41 -12.95
CA ASP A 40 3.40 -3.03 -12.71
C ASP A 40 3.33 -4.47 -13.22
N SER A 41 4.08 -4.86 -14.26
CA SER A 41 4.05 -6.24 -14.76
C SER A 41 5.08 -7.18 -14.13
N ILE A 42 6.09 -6.65 -13.43
CA ILE A 42 7.19 -7.46 -12.87
C ILE A 42 7.18 -7.42 -11.34
N ILE A 43 7.00 -6.23 -10.76
CA ILE A 43 7.09 -6.03 -9.31
C ILE A 43 5.71 -6.12 -8.69
N PHE A 44 4.71 -5.49 -9.29
CA PHE A 44 3.34 -5.48 -8.75
C PHE A 44 2.30 -6.00 -9.76
N PRO A 45 2.49 -7.19 -10.37
CA PRO A 45 1.49 -7.73 -11.26
C PRO A 45 0.20 -8.03 -10.50
N HIS A 46 -0.91 -7.59 -11.08
CA HIS A 46 -2.19 -7.59 -10.40
C HIS A 46 -3.03 -8.86 -10.67
N ASP A 47 -2.58 -9.70 -11.59
CA ASP A 47 -3.27 -10.92 -12.04
C ASP A 47 -2.53 -12.22 -11.70
N GLU A 48 -1.45 -12.14 -10.92
CA GLU A 48 -0.70 -13.30 -10.43
C GLU A 48 -0.12 -13.09 -9.03
N VAL A 49 0.31 -14.20 -8.42
CA VAL A 49 1.07 -14.19 -7.17
C VAL A 49 2.56 -14.26 -7.52
N VAL A 50 3.34 -13.30 -7.05
CA VAL A 50 4.80 -13.29 -7.27
C VAL A 50 5.51 -14.20 -6.28
N GLU A 51 6.63 -14.79 -6.70
CA GLU A 51 7.49 -15.60 -5.82
C GLU A 51 8.59 -14.72 -5.20
N VAL A 52 8.72 -14.76 -3.87
CA VAL A 52 9.76 -14.02 -3.14
C VAL A 52 10.56 -14.99 -2.27
N ASN A 53 11.81 -15.27 -2.62
CA ASN A 53 12.71 -16.09 -1.82
C ASN A 53 13.73 -15.23 -1.08
N ILE A 54 13.77 -15.34 0.25
CA ILE A 54 14.70 -14.66 1.14
C ILE A 54 15.77 -15.68 1.56
N GLU A 55 17.01 -15.46 1.16
CA GLU A 55 18.18 -16.23 1.59
C GLU A 55 18.94 -15.44 2.67
N ILE A 56 18.95 -15.97 3.89
CA ILE A 56 19.48 -15.30 5.07
C ILE A 56 20.22 -16.28 5.96
N ASP A 57 21.33 -15.85 6.58
CA ASP A 57 22.03 -16.67 7.56
C ASP A 57 21.09 -17.04 8.73
N GLU A 58 21.02 -18.32 9.07
CA GLU A 58 20.04 -18.82 10.03
C GLU A 58 20.24 -18.21 11.43
N ASP A 59 21.48 -18.01 11.87
CA ASP A 59 21.72 -17.40 13.19
C ASP A 59 21.27 -15.93 13.19
N VAL A 60 21.49 -15.21 12.08
CA VAL A 60 21.03 -13.83 11.89
C VAL A 60 19.51 -13.75 11.83
N TYR A 61 18.85 -14.67 11.12
CA TYR A 61 17.39 -14.73 11.04
C TYR A 61 16.78 -14.94 12.43
N GLN A 62 17.29 -15.90 13.20
CA GLN A 62 16.79 -16.17 14.56
C GLN A 62 17.04 -15.00 15.51
N GLU A 63 18.18 -14.30 15.38
CA GLU A 63 18.47 -13.08 16.17
C GLU A 63 17.51 -11.94 15.80
N MET A 64 17.23 -11.75 14.51
CA MET A 64 16.26 -10.77 14.02
C MET A 64 14.85 -11.05 14.57
N LEU A 65 14.39 -12.30 14.56
CA LEU A 65 13.08 -12.67 15.13
C LEU A 65 13.04 -12.47 16.65
N THR A 66 14.10 -12.84 17.36
CA THR A 66 14.19 -12.69 18.82
C THR A 66 14.12 -11.22 19.25
N ASN A 67 14.67 -10.32 18.44
CA ASN A 67 14.71 -8.87 18.70
C ASN A 67 13.81 -8.10 17.72
N ALA A 68 12.73 -8.69 17.23
CA ALA A 68 11.93 -8.14 16.14
C ALA A 68 11.43 -6.71 16.43
N THR A 69 11.11 -6.39 17.69
CA THR A 69 10.63 -5.06 18.12
C THR A 69 11.69 -3.96 18.05
N GLU A 70 12.97 -4.31 17.93
CA GLU A 70 14.05 -3.33 17.74
C GLU A 70 14.15 -2.86 16.29
N GLU A 71 13.48 -3.55 15.35
CA GLU A 71 13.45 -3.21 13.93
C GLU A 71 14.87 -3.05 13.33
N GLU A 72 15.82 -3.87 13.77
CA GLU A 72 17.19 -3.84 13.25
C GLU A 72 17.22 -4.41 11.83
N MET A 73 17.84 -3.66 10.91
CA MET A 73 18.06 -4.11 9.54
C MET A 73 19.18 -5.13 9.49
N VAL A 74 18.90 -6.29 8.91
CA VAL A 74 19.87 -7.35 8.65
C VAL A 74 20.03 -7.58 7.16
N MET A 75 21.14 -8.21 6.78
CA MET A 75 21.50 -8.47 5.39
C MET A 75 20.94 -9.81 4.92
N ALA A 76 20.34 -9.83 3.73
CA ALA A 76 19.88 -11.03 3.04
C ALA A 76 20.07 -10.90 1.52
N ASP A 77 20.04 -12.03 0.82
CA ASP A 77 19.87 -12.06 -0.62
C ASP A 77 18.38 -12.32 -0.92
N ILE A 78 17.80 -11.57 -1.85
CA ILE A 78 16.37 -11.67 -2.19
C ILE A 78 16.23 -11.98 -3.66
N THR A 79 15.48 -13.05 -3.97
CA THR A 79 14.99 -13.31 -5.33
C THR A 79 13.52 -12.95 -5.40
N TYR A 80 13.20 -11.85 -6.07
CA TYR A 80 11.84 -11.34 -6.26
C TYR A 80 11.41 -11.58 -7.70
N ASN A 81 10.36 -12.38 -7.90
CA ASN A 81 9.80 -12.73 -9.20
C ASN A 81 10.86 -13.13 -10.25
N GLY A 82 11.84 -13.94 -9.82
CA GLY A 82 12.95 -14.41 -10.66
C GLY A 82 14.16 -13.46 -10.78
N TYR A 83 14.12 -12.27 -10.18
CA TYR A 83 15.23 -11.32 -10.14
C TYR A 83 15.95 -11.39 -8.80
N THR A 84 17.22 -11.75 -8.81
CA THR A 84 18.04 -11.89 -7.60
C THR A 84 18.85 -10.63 -7.31
N PHE A 85 18.79 -10.18 -6.06
CA PHE A 85 19.52 -9.06 -5.52
C PHE A 85 20.29 -9.51 -4.27
N SER A 86 21.56 -9.18 -4.20
CA SER A 86 22.39 -9.46 -3.02
C SER A 86 22.59 -8.22 -2.17
N ASP A 87 22.97 -8.43 -0.90
CA ASP A 87 23.25 -7.38 0.08
C ASP A 87 22.04 -6.47 0.38
N ILE A 88 20.85 -7.07 0.50
CA ILE A 88 19.59 -6.37 0.72
C ILE A 88 19.30 -6.22 2.21
N GLY A 89 18.81 -5.05 2.60
CA GLY A 89 18.28 -4.83 3.95
C GLY A 89 16.92 -5.49 4.10
N ILE A 90 16.76 -6.33 5.13
CA ILE A 90 15.46 -6.83 5.57
C ILE A 90 15.28 -6.68 7.08
N ARG A 91 14.07 -6.38 7.53
CA ARG A 91 13.70 -6.36 8.95
C ARG A 91 12.20 -6.60 9.18
N PRO A 92 11.79 -7.07 10.37
CA PRO A 92 10.40 -6.98 10.81
C PRO A 92 9.94 -5.52 10.82
N LYS A 93 8.66 -5.28 10.57
CA LYS A 93 8.03 -3.95 10.57
C LYS A 93 6.64 -3.99 11.18
N GLY A 94 6.17 -2.81 11.61
CA GLY A 94 4.81 -2.57 12.06
C GLY A 94 4.80 -1.87 13.42
N ASN A 95 3.60 -1.55 13.89
CA ASN A 95 3.40 -1.01 15.23
C ASN A 95 2.66 -2.06 16.08
N SER A 96 1.32 -2.10 16.01
CA SER A 96 0.49 -3.10 16.69
C SER A 96 0.79 -4.52 16.20
N SER A 97 0.79 -4.75 14.89
CA SER A 97 1.05 -6.07 14.28
C SER A 97 2.40 -6.65 14.69
N LEU A 98 3.45 -5.82 14.75
CA LEU A 98 4.79 -6.22 15.19
C LEU A 98 4.78 -6.65 16.66
N ARG A 99 4.21 -5.83 17.54
CA ARG A 99 4.16 -6.09 18.98
C ARG A 99 3.30 -7.30 19.31
N ASP A 100 2.18 -7.46 18.63
CA ASP A 100 1.24 -8.55 18.86
C ASP A 100 1.87 -9.88 18.45
N VAL A 101 2.49 -9.96 17.26
CA VAL A 101 3.22 -11.16 16.82
C VAL A 101 4.37 -11.46 17.78
N ALA A 102 5.21 -10.48 18.13
CA ALA A 102 6.35 -10.67 19.05
C ALA A 102 5.94 -11.12 20.46
N SER A 103 4.69 -10.84 20.86
CA SER A 103 4.14 -11.27 22.15
C SER A 103 3.39 -12.60 22.11
N SER A 104 3.27 -13.21 20.92
CA SER A 104 2.53 -14.44 20.66
C SER A 104 3.45 -15.63 20.42
N ASP A 105 2.86 -16.79 20.12
CA ASP A 105 3.59 -17.98 19.66
C ASP A 105 3.80 -17.99 18.12
N SER A 106 3.38 -16.94 17.41
CA SER A 106 3.59 -16.77 15.96
C SER A 106 4.92 -16.06 15.67
N ASP A 107 5.57 -16.43 14.58
CA ASP A 107 6.73 -15.73 14.02
C ASP A 107 6.41 -14.96 12.74
N ARG A 108 5.13 -14.89 12.35
CA ARG A 108 4.64 -14.31 11.09
C ARG A 108 4.68 -12.78 11.10
N PHE A 109 5.87 -12.21 11.10
CA PHE A 109 6.06 -10.77 11.02
C PHE A 109 5.79 -10.25 9.61
N SER A 110 5.35 -8.98 9.52
CA SER A 110 5.52 -8.22 8.28
C SER A 110 6.99 -7.89 8.11
N PHE A 111 7.50 -7.86 6.87
CA PHE A 111 8.88 -7.51 6.58
C PHE A 111 8.97 -6.23 5.74
N LYS A 112 10.01 -5.43 5.96
CA LYS A 112 10.43 -4.37 5.06
C LYS A 112 11.67 -4.83 4.31
N ILE A 113 11.61 -4.78 2.98
CA ILE A 113 12.73 -4.98 2.07
C ILE A 113 13.24 -3.60 1.67
N ASP A 114 14.56 -3.39 1.78
CA ASP A 114 15.24 -2.15 1.45
C ASP A 114 16.44 -2.43 0.54
N PHE A 115 16.24 -2.22 -0.77
CA PHE A 115 17.20 -2.58 -1.81
C PHE A 115 18.48 -1.76 -1.75
N ASN A 116 18.42 -0.51 -1.27
CA ASN A 116 19.59 0.38 -1.21
C ASN A 116 20.17 0.57 0.19
N TYR A 117 19.78 -0.26 1.16
CA TYR A 117 20.25 -0.09 2.55
C TYR A 117 21.77 -0.29 2.71
N TYR A 118 22.33 -1.36 2.13
CA TYR A 118 23.78 -1.62 2.19
C TYR A 118 24.52 -1.20 0.92
N LEU A 119 23.84 -1.20 -0.24
CA LEU A 119 24.40 -0.79 -1.51
C LEU A 119 23.68 0.46 -2.03
N GLU A 120 24.32 1.62 -1.85
CA GLU A 120 23.78 2.90 -2.32
C GLU A 120 23.47 2.86 -3.83
N GLY A 121 22.24 3.25 -4.19
CA GLY A 121 21.77 3.31 -5.57
C GLY A 121 21.31 1.98 -6.17
N GLN A 122 21.22 0.89 -5.39
CA GLN A 122 20.58 -0.35 -5.84
C GLN A 122 19.05 -0.21 -5.77
N ASP A 123 18.37 -0.48 -6.87
CA ASP A 123 16.90 -0.44 -6.97
C ASP A 123 16.38 -1.62 -7.77
N PHE A 124 15.07 -1.84 -7.69
CA PHE A 124 14.34 -2.73 -8.58
C PHE A 124 13.45 -1.89 -9.50
N LEU A 125 13.94 -1.59 -10.70
CA LEU A 125 13.23 -0.78 -11.70
C LEU A 125 12.77 0.60 -11.15
N GLY A 126 13.59 1.22 -10.30
CA GLY A 126 13.28 2.48 -9.61
C GLY A 126 12.66 2.31 -8.23
N ILE A 127 12.12 1.13 -7.88
CA ILE A 127 11.61 0.83 -6.55
C ILE A 127 12.77 0.54 -5.58
N THR A 128 12.82 1.28 -4.49
CA THR A 128 13.89 1.10 -3.48
C THR A 128 13.44 0.31 -2.26
N LYS A 129 12.13 0.25 -1.97
CA LYS A 129 11.60 -0.44 -0.79
C LYS A 129 10.24 -1.08 -1.07
N ILE A 130 10.05 -2.29 -0.54
CA ILE A 130 8.80 -3.05 -0.62
C ILE A 130 8.45 -3.54 0.79
N ASN A 131 7.19 -3.41 1.17
CA ASN A 131 6.68 -3.99 2.41
C ASN A 131 5.99 -5.32 2.10
N LEU A 132 6.40 -6.40 2.76
CA LEU A 132 5.67 -7.66 2.77
C LEU A 132 4.76 -7.64 3.99
N ASN A 133 3.49 -7.28 3.79
CA ASN A 133 2.47 -7.25 4.83
C ASN A 133 1.94 -8.66 5.11
N ASN A 134 1.90 -9.02 6.39
CA ASN A 134 1.56 -10.36 6.88
C ASN A 134 0.06 -10.66 6.95
N ILE A 135 -0.81 -9.79 6.42
CA ILE A 135 -2.27 -9.92 6.46
C ILE A 135 -2.81 -9.86 7.91
N PHE A 136 -2.19 -9.03 8.74
CA PHE A 136 -2.62 -8.87 10.12
C PHE A 136 -4.05 -8.28 10.20
N MET A 137 -4.90 -8.89 11.01
CA MET A 137 -6.30 -8.47 11.25
C MET A 137 -7.25 -8.52 10.05
N ASP A 138 -6.86 -9.19 8.96
CA ASP A 138 -7.68 -9.34 7.77
C ASP A 138 -7.98 -10.83 7.50
N PRO A 139 -9.10 -11.38 7.98
CA PRO A 139 -9.48 -12.77 7.67
C PRO A 139 -9.79 -12.98 6.18
N SER A 140 -10.08 -11.91 5.42
CA SER A 140 -10.40 -12.02 3.99
C SER A 140 -9.16 -12.12 3.11
N TYR A 141 -7.97 -11.78 3.62
CA TYR A 141 -6.74 -11.61 2.84
C TYR A 141 -6.82 -10.53 1.74
N MET A 142 -7.94 -9.83 1.57
CA MET A 142 -8.23 -8.98 0.42
C MET A 142 -8.51 -7.52 0.80
N ALA A 143 -8.68 -7.17 2.07
CA ALA A 143 -9.12 -5.83 2.45
C ALA A 143 -8.16 -4.75 1.95
N GLU A 144 -6.86 -4.86 2.25
CA GLU A 144 -5.87 -3.88 1.82
C GLU A 144 -5.72 -3.84 0.28
N TYR A 145 -5.70 -5.01 -0.36
CA TYR A 145 -5.61 -5.14 -1.82
C TYR A 145 -6.77 -4.44 -2.53
N LEU A 146 -8.01 -4.71 -2.13
CA LEU A 146 -9.21 -4.07 -2.68
C LEU A 146 -9.22 -2.56 -2.40
N GLY A 147 -8.69 -2.15 -1.23
CA GLY A 147 -8.55 -0.74 -0.85
C GLY A 147 -7.71 0.05 -1.85
N TYR A 148 -6.56 -0.49 -2.25
CA TYR A 148 -5.69 0.14 -3.25
C TYR A 148 -6.29 0.08 -4.66
N GLU A 149 -7.02 -0.98 -5.03
CA GLU A 149 -7.76 -0.99 -6.31
C GLU A 149 -8.85 0.08 -6.39
N MET A 150 -9.56 0.34 -5.29
CA MET A 150 -10.54 1.43 -5.27
C MET A 150 -9.88 2.81 -5.41
N LEU A 151 -8.65 2.98 -4.89
CA LEU A 151 -7.87 4.21 -5.09
C LEU A 151 -7.49 4.38 -6.56
N ASP A 152 -7.06 3.30 -7.22
CA ASP A 152 -6.74 3.28 -8.66
C ASP A 152 -7.98 3.59 -9.53
N GLU A 153 -9.16 3.04 -9.21
CA GLU A 153 -10.42 3.35 -9.90
C GLU A 153 -10.76 4.85 -9.85
N LEU A 154 -10.38 5.53 -8.77
CA LEU A 154 -10.56 6.97 -8.60
C LEU A 154 -9.39 7.80 -9.16
N ASP A 155 -8.40 7.20 -9.82
CA ASP A 155 -7.18 7.87 -10.29
C ASP A 155 -6.49 8.61 -9.12
N ALA A 156 -6.42 7.97 -7.96
CA ALA A 156 -5.71 8.47 -6.78
C ALA A 156 -4.27 7.98 -6.78
N VAL A 157 -3.33 8.87 -6.47
CA VAL A 157 -1.94 8.49 -6.20
C VAL A 157 -1.91 7.58 -4.98
N SER A 158 -1.49 6.33 -5.17
CA SER A 158 -1.52 5.30 -4.13
C SER A 158 -0.45 4.24 -4.35
N SER A 159 -0.16 3.46 -3.31
CA SER A 159 0.84 2.39 -3.38
C SER A 159 0.35 1.23 -4.25
N ARG A 160 1.25 0.74 -5.10
CA ARG A 160 1.01 -0.51 -5.85
C ARG A 160 1.03 -1.72 -4.93
N THR A 161 0.24 -2.74 -5.27
CA THR A 161 0.21 -3.99 -4.50
C THR A 161 0.19 -5.23 -5.38
N THR A 162 0.71 -6.34 -4.85
CA THR A 162 0.56 -7.68 -5.42
C THR A 162 0.65 -8.72 -4.31
N TYR A 163 0.11 -9.92 -4.53
CA TYR A 163 0.31 -11.03 -3.60
C TYR A 163 1.67 -11.66 -3.80
N ALA A 164 2.35 -12.01 -2.70
CA ALA A 164 3.66 -12.64 -2.70
C ALA A 164 3.65 -13.99 -1.97
N ALA A 165 4.01 -15.06 -2.66
CA ALA A 165 4.37 -16.32 -2.05
C ALA A 165 5.80 -16.21 -1.50
N VAL A 166 5.93 -16.08 -0.18
CA VAL A 166 7.22 -15.87 0.47
C VAL A 166 7.84 -17.21 0.86
N SER A 167 9.12 -17.39 0.54
CA SER A 167 9.96 -18.49 1.00
C SER A 167 11.16 -17.94 1.77
N ILE A 168 11.58 -18.63 2.83
CA ILE A 168 12.77 -18.29 3.61
C ILE A 168 13.71 -19.49 3.58
N ASN A 169 14.94 -19.29 3.13
CA ASN A 169 15.96 -20.33 2.99
C ASN A 169 15.49 -21.55 2.17
N GLY A 170 14.66 -21.29 1.14
CA GLY A 170 14.13 -22.30 0.21
C GLY A 170 12.89 -23.06 0.69
N GLU A 171 12.37 -22.75 1.89
CA GLU A 171 11.14 -23.33 2.42
C GLU A 171 10.00 -22.30 2.33
N TYR A 172 8.84 -22.72 1.83
CA TYR A 172 7.65 -21.87 1.74
C TYR A 172 7.22 -21.41 3.15
N TYR A 173 7.06 -20.12 3.32
CA TYR A 173 6.79 -19.47 4.60
C TYR A 173 5.34 -19.01 4.72
N GLY A 174 4.78 -18.43 3.66
CA GLY A 174 3.36 -18.04 3.61
C GLY A 174 3.02 -17.04 2.51
N LEU A 175 1.73 -16.74 2.39
CA LEU A 175 1.19 -15.75 1.46
C LEU A 175 1.17 -14.37 2.11
N TYR A 176 1.79 -13.39 1.48
CA TYR A 176 1.88 -12.00 1.94
C TYR A 176 1.27 -11.05 0.91
N LEU A 177 0.97 -9.82 1.32
CA LEU A 177 0.70 -8.72 0.38
C LEU A 177 1.96 -7.86 0.26
N ALA A 178 2.57 -7.83 -0.93
CA ALA A 178 3.62 -6.88 -1.24
C ALA A 178 2.99 -5.50 -1.52
N VAL A 179 3.42 -4.49 -0.77
CA VAL A 179 2.93 -3.11 -0.86
C VAL A 179 4.11 -2.18 -1.09
N GLU A 180 4.02 -1.35 -2.14
CA GLU A 180 5.00 -0.31 -2.41
C GLU A 180 5.15 0.64 -1.21
N GLN A 181 6.38 0.98 -0.85
CA GLN A 181 6.61 1.95 0.22
C GLN A 181 6.46 3.38 -0.31
N VAL A 182 5.64 4.20 0.36
CA VAL A 182 5.67 5.66 0.18
C VAL A 182 6.99 6.20 0.76
N ASN A 183 7.90 6.63 -0.11
CA ASN A 183 9.19 7.22 0.19
C ASN A 183 9.66 8.10 -0.99
N ASP A 184 10.90 8.58 -0.97
CA ASP A 184 11.44 9.45 -2.02
C ASP A 184 11.29 8.88 -3.45
N SER A 185 11.52 7.57 -3.67
CA SER A 185 11.30 6.97 -5.00
C SER A 185 9.83 7.02 -5.42
N PHE A 186 8.89 6.75 -4.50
CA PHE A 186 7.46 6.88 -4.77
C PHE A 186 7.09 8.34 -5.12
N LEU A 187 7.67 9.30 -4.41
CA LEU A 187 7.39 10.72 -4.62
C LEU A 187 7.91 11.20 -5.98
N VAL A 188 9.13 10.79 -6.37
CA VAL A 188 9.67 11.09 -7.70
C VAL A 188 8.80 10.47 -8.80
N ASP A 189 8.35 9.22 -8.62
CA ASP A 189 7.53 8.52 -9.62
C ASP A 189 6.17 9.22 -9.83
N ASN A 190 5.51 9.62 -8.75
CA ASN A 190 4.15 10.14 -8.81
C ASN A 190 4.04 11.67 -8.94
N PHE A 191 4.99 12.42 -8.37
CA PHE A 191 4.96 13.89 -8.32
C PHE A 191 6.14 14.55 -9.06
N GLY A 192 7.05 13.75 -9.62
CA GLY A 192 8.23 14.24 -10.35
C GLY A 192 9.32 14.84 -9.46
N ASN A 193 9.17 14.80 -8.14
CA ASN A 193 10.13 15.31 -7.16
C ASN A 193 9.88 14.70 -5.77
N ASP A 194 10.91 14.70 -4.93
CA ASP A 194 10.95 14.27 -3.52
C ASP A 194 11.43 15.41 -2.59
N SER A 195 11.35 16.64 -3.08
CA SER A 195 12.09 17.77 -2.49
C SER A 195 11.42 18.39 -1.25
N GLY A 196 10.19 17.98 -0.95
CA GLY A 196 9.41 18.47 0.19
C GLY A 196 9.25 17.47 1.34
N GLU A 197 8.67 17.96 2.42
CA GLU A 197 8.44 17.18 3.64
C GLU A 197 7.40 16.06 3.41
N LEU A 198 7.78 14.82 3.74
CA LEU A 198 6.87 13.67 3.77
C LEU A 198 6.52 13.30 5.22
N TYR A 199 5.35 13.71 5.67
CA TYR A 199 4.84 13.40 7.01
C TYR A 199 4.13 12.06 7.01
N LYS A 200 4.37 11.25 8.04
CA LYS A 200 3.58 10.05 8.35
C LYS A 200 3.19 10.07 9.82
N PRO A 201 2.02 10.63 10.16
CA PRO A 201 1.66 10.79 11.55
C PRO A 201 1.34 9.43 12.19
N ASP A 202 2.06 9.08 13.24
CA ASP A 202 1.82 7.88 14.06
C ASP A 202 1.68 8.31 15.52
N LEU A 203 0.46 8.74 15.89
CA LEU A 203 0.06 9.17 17.23
C LEU A 203 0.90 10.34 17.78
N GLY A 204 0.37 11.56 17.71
CA GLY A 204 0.99 12.71 18.35
C GLY A 204 0.17 13.99 18.20
N VAL A 205 0.68 15.08 18.78
CA VAL A 205 0.02 16.38 18.64
C VAL A 205 0.09 16.84 17.19
N GLY A 206 -1.05 17.20 16.60
CA GLY A 206 -1.15 17.66 15.22
C GLY A 206 -1.56 16.59 14.20
N SER A 207 -1.58 15.31 14.57
CA SER A 207 -2.00 14.22 13.66
C SER A 207 -3.48 14.34 13.24
N ASP A 208 -4.30 15.02 14.05
CA ASP A 208 -5.69 15.38 13.77
C ASP A 208 -5.84 16.58 12.81
N LEU A 209 -4.72 17.22 12.44
CA LEU A 209 -4.67 18.44 11.64
C LEU A 209 -5.36 19.64 12.30
N ALA A 210 -5.39 19.69 13.64
CA ALA A 210 -5.84 20.86 14.37
C ALA A 210 -4.74 21.91 14.47
N TYR A 211 -5.07 23.18 14.16
CA TYR A 211 -4.19 24.29 14.48
C TYR A 211 -4.17 24.54 16.00
N ILE A 212 -2.97 24.57 16.59
CA ILE A 212 -2.81 24.81 18.04
C ILE A 212 -1.83 25.94 18.36
N SER A 213 -0.86 26.22 17.49
CA SER A 213 0.12 27.28 17.69
C SER A 213 0.86 27.67 16.40
N ASP A 214 1.47 28.86 16.42
CA ASP A 214 2.41 29.34 15.40
C ASP A 214 3.78 28.64 15.47
N ASN A 215 4.06 27.88 16.53
CA ASN A 215 5.34 27.21 16.72
C ASN A 215 5.26 25.78 16.20
N GLY A 216 5.80 25.56 15.01
CA GLY A 216 5.80 24.26 14.36
C GLY A 216 6.38 23.09 15.18
N MET A 217 7.24 23.36 16.16
CA MET A 217 7.77 22.34 17.07
C MET A 217 6.73 21.80 18.06
N ASP A 218 5.57 22.44 18.20
CA ASP A 218 4.49 21.96 19.08
C ASP A 218 3.71 20.78 18.47
N TYR A 219 3.83 20.57 17.15
CA TYR A 219 3.16 19.49 16.41
C TYR A 219 4.00 18.21 16.45
N THR A 220 4.09 17.59 17.62
CA THR A 220 5.02 16.49 17.85
C THR A 220 4.67 15.19 17.10
N GLY A 221 3.48 15.09 16.51
CA GLY A 221 3.08 14.00 15.62
C GLY A 221 3.34 14.26 14.14
N MET A 222 3.85 15.45 13.79
CA MET A 222 4.06 15.91 12.42
C MET A 222 5.54 16.20 12.17
N PHE A 223 6.36 15.14 12.21
CA PHE A 223 7.75 15.17 11.79
C PHE A 223 7.89 14.46 10.43
N PRO A 224 8.59 15.03 9.44
CA PRO A 224 8.80 14.38 8.16
C PRO A 224 9.74 13.19 8.31
N GLU A 225 9.44 12.10 7.62
CA GLU A 225 10.25 10.89 7.65
C GLU A 225 11.50 10.99 6.76
N ASN A 226 11.50 11.89 5.77
CA ASN A 226 12.55 12.02 4.76
C ASN A 226 13.54 13.18 5.01
N MET A 227 13.36 13.96 6.08
CA MET A 227 14.19 15.14 6.34
C MET A 227 14.55 15.29 7.82
N ASP A 228 15.84 15.52 8.10
CA ASP A 228 16.33 15.85 9.44
C ASP A 228 16.16 17.34 9.77
N GLU A 229 16.29 18.21 8.77
CA GLU A 229 16.16 19.66 8.87
C GLU A 229 15.04 20.13 7.96
N TYR A 230 14.02 20.74 8.55
CA TYR A 230 12.84 21.24 7.85
C TYR A 230 12.25 22.40 8.66
N ASP A 231 11.50 23.28 7.99
CA ASP A 231 10.73 24.31 8.68
C ASP A 231 9.24 23.97 8.61
N ASN A 232 8.59 23.95 9.76
CA ASN A 232 7.16 23.63 9.86
C ASN A 232 6.27 24.80 9.41
N GLU A 233 6.81 25.82 8.72
CA GLU A 233 6.05 27.04 8.41
C GLU A 233 4.87 26.71 7.49
N THR A 234 5.11 25.94 6.42
CA THR A 234 4.07 25.54 5.46
C THR A 234 3.04 24.62 6.10
N LEU A 235 3.45 23.70 6.97
CA LEU A 235 2.52 22.87 7.75
C LEU A 235 1.61 23.74 8.63
N VAL A 236 2.18 24.68 9.38
CA VAL A 236 1.40 25.59 10.23
C VAL A 236 0.44 26.44 9.40
N GLU A 237 0.84 26.87 8.20
CA GLU A 237 -0.04 27.58 7.26
C GLU A 237 -1.20 26.71 6.77
N LEU A 238 -0.95 25.43 6.47
CA LEU A 238 -2.02 24.47 6.13
C LEU A 238 -3.03 24.36 7.28
N LEU A 239 -2.55 24.11 8.51
CA LEU A 239 -3.43 23.91 9.67
C LEU A 239 -4.29 25.15 9.96
N LYS A 240 -3.72 26.36 9.82
CA LYS A 240 -4.50 27.61 9.90
C LYS A 240 -5.53 27.73 8.80
N THR A 241 -5.17 27.36 7.57
CA THR A 241 -6.08 27.44 6.43
C THR A 241 -7.29 26.50 6.61
N ILE A 242 -7.05 25.31 7.21
CA ILE A 242 -8.09 24.37 7.64
C ILE A 242 -8.98 25.01 8.72
N GLU A 243 -8.40 25.54 9.79
CA GLU A 243 -9.16 26.17 10.89
C GLU A 243 -10.02 27.35 10.41
N ASP A 244 -9.44 28.23 9.58
CA ASP A 244 -10.10 29.43 9.06
C ASP A 244 -11.25 29.10 8.09
N GLY A 245 -11.31 27.86 7.57
CA GLY A 245 -12.22 27.48 6.48
C GLY A 245 -11.96 28.31 5.22
N GLY A 246 -10.69 28.64 4.99
CA GLY A 246 -10.23 29.47 3.88
C GLY A 246 -10.21 28.71 2.55
N ASN A 247 -9.48 29.26 1.57
CA ASN A 247 -9.29 28.60 0.28
C ASN A 247 -8.29 27.43 0.41
N LEU A 248 -8.77 26.23 0.76
CA LEU A 248 -7.93 25.04 0.93
C LEU A 248 -7.07 24.72 -0.31
N ASP A 249 -7.61 24.87 -1.53
CA ASP A 249 -6.90 24.61 -2.79
C ASP A 249 -5.62 25.43 -3.00
N SER A 250 -5.41 26.49 -2.20
CA SER A 250 -4.17 27.28 -2.28
C SER A 250 -2.96 26.63 -1.63
N ILE A 251 -3.16 25.62 -0.80
CA ILE A 251 -2.12 24.95 -0.01
C ILE A 251 -2.32 23.44 0.10
N PHE A 252 -3.45 22.91 -0.36
CA PHE A 252 -3.79 21.49 -0.24
C PHE A 252 -4.48 21.01 -1.52
N ASN A 253 -4.08 19.86 -2.02
CA ASN A 253 -4.79 19.16 -3.08
C ASN A 253 -6.04 18.50 -2.48
N VAL A 254 -7.14 19.23 -2.42
CA VAL A 254 -8.42 18.76 -1.86
C VAL A 254 -8.90 17.48 -2.57
N ASP A 255 -8.69 17.40 -3.89
CA ASP A 255 -9.07 16.23 -4.71
C ASP A 255 -8.51 14.91 -4.16
N SER A 256 -7.22 14.90 -3.83
CA SER A 256 -6.53 13.71 -3.28
C SER A 256 -7.19 13.20 -1.99
N PHE A 257 -7.64 14.13 -1.13
CA PHE A 257 -8.33 13.79 0.11
C PHE A 257 -9.76 13.34 -0.12
N LEU A 258 -10.51 13.96 -1.05
CA LEU A 258 -11.89 13.56 -1.31
C LEU A 258 -11.98 12.13 -1.85
N LYS A 259 -11.02 11.70 -2.68
CA LYS A 259 -10.90 10.31 -3.15
C LYS A 259 -10.66 9.34 -1.99
N TYR A 260 -9.70 9.66 -1.10
CA TYR A 260 -9.51 8.91 0.14
C TYR A 260 -10.79 8.87 0.99
N LEU A 261 -11.42 10.01 1.23
CA LEU A 261 -12.61 10.11 2.08
C LEU A 261 -13.77 9.28 1.52
N ALA A 262 -13.96 9.26 0.21
CA ALA A 262 -14.96 8.44 -0.46
C ALA A 262 -14.74 6.95 -0.18
N ILE A 263 -13.53 6.44 -0.38
CA ILE A 263 -13.20 5.03 -0.11
C ILE A 263 -13.32 4.71 1.37
N SER A 264 -12.76 5.57 2.21
CA SER A 264 -12.78 5.43 3.67
C SER A 264 -14.22 5.39 4.19
N THR A 265 -15.11 6.24 3.67
CA THR A 265 -16.53 6.28 4.06
C THR A 265 -17.33 5.12 3.48
N MET A 266 -17.07 4.75 2.23
CA MET A 266 -17.75 3.67 1.55
C MET A 266 -17.43 2.33 2.21
N THR A 267 -16.18 2.13 2.61
CA THR A 267 -15.73 0.88 3.24
C THR A 267 -15.81 0.93 4.76
N VAL A 268 -16.01 2.10 5.37
CA VAL A 268 -15.91 2.33 6.81
C VAL A 268 -14.55 1.87 7.33
N HIS A 269 -13.57 2.78 7.27
CA HIS A 269 -12.21 2.57 7.76
C HIS A 269 -11.99 3.21 9.14
N PRO A 270 -12.35 2.54 10.24
CA PRO A 270 -12.24 3.08 11.60
C PRO A 270 -10.82 3.16 12.18
N ASP A 271 -9.80 2.57 11.53
CA ASP A 271 -8.40 2.71 11.90
C ASP A 271 -7.72 3.76 11.01
N SER A 272 -8.25 4.98 11.01
CA SER A 272 -7.81 6.02 10.06
C SER A 272 -8.04 7.43 10.59
N TYR A 273 -7.83 8.44 9.74
CA TYR A 273 -8.17 9.82 10.04
C TYR A 273 -9.62 10.01 10.50
N GLN A 274 -10.60 9.35 9.87
CA GLN A 274 -12.03 9.44 10.24
C GLN A 274 -12.42 8.58 11.46
N GLY A 275 -11.49 7.75 11.94
CA GLY A 275 -11.70 6.67 12.90
C GLY A 275 -11.39 7.00 14.37
N ALA A 276 -11.04 8.25 14.65
CA ALA A 276 -10.61 8.83 15.94
C ALA A 276 -9.15 8.63 16.34
N MET A 277 -8.37 7.85 15.58
CA MET A 277 -6.94 7.65 15.87
C MET A 277 -6.03 8.60 15.09
N TYR A 278 -6.53 9.24 14.03
CA TYR A 278 -5.84 10.28 13.26
C TYR A 278 -4.51 9.83 12.61
N HIS A 279 -4.43 8.60 12.14
CA HIS A 279 -3.25 8.06 11.42
C HIS A 279 -3.65 7.35 10.11
N ASN A 280 -2.74 6.55 9.56
CA ASN A 280 -2.90 5.78 8.31
C ASN A 280 -3.03 6.66 7.08
N TYR A 281 -2.21 7.72 7.03
CA TYR A 281 -1.99 8.56 5.86
C TYR A 281 -0.56 9.10 5.85
N TYR A 282 -0.11 9.49 4.66
CA TYR A 282 0.99 10.43 4.51
C TYR A 282 0.47 11.78 4.04
N LEU A 283 1.20 12.82 4.40
CA LEU A 283 1.03 14.17 3.88
C LEU A 283 2.34 14.60 3.23
N TYR A 284 2.33 14.85 1.92
CA TYR A 284 3.52 15.28 1.20
C TYR A 284 3.43 16.76 0.83
N ASN A 285 4.39 17.58 1.23
CA ASN A 285 4.47 18.98 0.80
C ASN A 285 5.07 19.07 -0.62
N ASN A 286 4.23 19.04 -1.64
CA ASN A 286 4.64 19.14 -3.03
C ASN A 286 4.79 20.60 -3.45
N GLU A 287 5.97 21.19 -3.20
CA GLU A 287 6.31 22.58 -3.55
C GLU A 287 5.29 23.62 -3.03
N GLY A 288 4.75 23.41 -1.83
CA GLY A 288 3.79 24.29 -1.16
C GLY A 288 2.32 23.87 -1.30
N ILE A 289 2.03 22.80 -2.06
CA ILE A 289 0.71 22.17 -2.11
C ILE A 289 0.81 20.79 -1.44
N PHE A 290 0.09 20.59 -0.35
CA PHE A 290 0.06 19.33 0.35
C PHE A 290 -0.79 18.29 -0.39
N GLU A 291 -0.23 17.10 -0.58
CA GLU A 291 -0.87 15.93 -1.18
C GLU A 291 -1.25 14.93 -0.09
N TRP A 292 -2.45 14.35 -0.18
CA TRP A 292 -2.86 13.23 0.67
C TRP A 292 -2.53 11.90 0.00
N ILE A 293 -1.87 11.01 0.74
CA ILE A 293 -1.57 9.65 0.27
C ILE A 293 -2.07 8.65 1.31
N SER A 294 -3.04 7.81 0.92
CA SER A 294 -3.61 6.79 1.79
C SER A 294 -2.59 5.71 2.15
N TRP A 295 -2.68 5.17 3.36
CA TRP A 295 -1.79 4.11 3.83
C TRP A 295 -2.54 3.11 4.73
N ASP A 296 -2.04 1.88 4.82
CA ASP A 296 -2.48 0.85 5.78
C ASP A 296 -4.01 0.61 5.73
N LEU A 297 -4.47 -0.01 4.63
CA LEU A 297 -5.90 -0.22 4.35
C LEU A 297 -6.39 -1.61 4.78
N ASN A 298 -5.66 -2.32 5.63
CA ASN A 298 -6.01 -3.69 6.05
C ASN A 298 -7.28 -3.76 6.92
N MET A 299 -7.70 -2.65 7.52
CA MET A 299 -8.85 -2.58 8.43
C MET A 299 -10.05 -1.80 7.85
N ILE A 300 -10.16 -1.73 6.53
CA ILE A 300 -11.39 -1.30 5.85
C ILE A 300 -12.49 -2.38 6.00
N PHE A 301 -13.71 -2.12 5.50
CA PHE A 301 -14.89 -2.98 5.67
C PHE A 301 -15.27 -3.21 7.14
N ASN A 302 -15.19 -2.14 7.96
CA ASN A 302 -15.41 -2.20 9.42
C ASN A 302 -14.46 -3.15 10.17
N GLY A 303 -13.28 -3.45 9.60
CA GLY A 303 -12.34 -4.47 10.07
C GLY A 303 -11.50 -4.13 11.30
N PHE A 304 -11.76 -3.03 12.02
CA PHE A 304 -11.03 -2.70 13.25
C PHE A 304 -11.80 -3.18 14.49
N PRO A 305 -11.24 -4.07 15.33
CA PRO A 305 -11.91 -4.53 16.55
C PRO A 305 -12.21 -3.41 17.55
N GLY A 306 -11.48 -2.30 17.49
CA GLY A 306 -11.72 -1.09 18.29
C GLY A 306 -12.82 -0.17 17.75
N SER A 307 -13.46 -0.49 16.61
CA SER A 307 -14.45 0.38 15.95
C SER A 307 -15.71 0.59 16.81
N SER A 308 -16.06 -0.35 17.69
CA SER A 308 -17.33 -0.40 18.44
C SER A 308 -18.60 -0.36 17.60
N LEU A 309 -18.49 -0.39 16.25
CA LEU A 309 -19.59 -0.46 15.32
C LEU A 309 -19.88 -1.92 15.01
N THR A 310 -21.14 -2.31 15.14
CA THR A 310 -21.62 -3.54 14.51
C THR A 310 -21.66 -3.36 13.00
N ASP A 311 -21.60 -4.45 12.24
CA ASP A 311 -21.65 -4.35 10.77
C ASP A 311 -22.96 -3.73 10.28
N LEU A 312 -24.06 -3.91 11.00
CA LEU A 312 -25.31 -3.22 10.69
C LEU A 312 -25.14 -1.69 10.81
N GLU A 313 -24.57 -1.20 11.90
CA GLU A 313 -24.30 0.23 12.09
C GLU A 313 -23.30 0.76 11.06
N ALA A 314 -22.29 -0.04 10.69
CA ALA A 314 -21.33 0.33 9.66
C ALA A 314 -21.97 0.39 8.25
N THR A 315 -22.89 -0.51 7.91
CA THR A 315 -23.60 -0.41 6.62
C THR A 315 -24.48 0.83 6.53
N GLU A 316 -24.96 1.34 7.66
CA GLU A 316 -25.80 2.54 7.78
C GLU A 316 -25.00 3.84 8.03
N PHE A 317 -23.67 3.80 7.91
CA PHE A 317 -22.77 4.92 8.23
C PHE A 317 -23.12 6.18 7.42
N LEU A 318 -23.31 7.31 8.11
CA LEU A 318 -23.71 8.58 7.51
C LEU A 318 -22.62 9.15 6.59
N ILE A 319 -22.99 9.53 5.36
CA ILE A 319 -22.03 10.03 4.35
C ILE A 319 -21.70 11.51 4.51
N ASP A 320 -22.60 12.32 5.11
CA ASP A 320 -22.39 13.76 5.36
C ASP A 320 -21.94 14.08 6.78
N GLU A 321 -21.78 13.05 7.60
CA GLU A 321 -21.01 13.10 8.84
C GLU A 321 -20.10 11.86 8.92
N PRO A 322 -19.13 11.72 7.98
CA PRO A 322 -18.39 10.48 7.76
C PRO A 322 -17.26 10.29 8.77
N VAL A 323 -17.60 10.32 10.06
CA VAL A 323 -16.64 10.30 11.16
C VAL A 323 -17.16 9.50 12.34
N LYS A 324 -16.25 8.94 13.13
CA LYS A 324 -16.57 8.29 14.40
C LYS A 324 -16.46 9.29 15.56
N GLY A 325 -17.47 10.14 15.73
CA GLY A 325 -17.54 11.17 16.77
C GLY A 325 -17.92 12.53 16.22
N ALA A 326 -17.82 13.58 17.04
CA ALA A 326 -18.18 14.93 16.62
C ALA A 326 -17.33 15.41 15.43
N MET A 327 -17.97 16.00 14.42
CA MET A 327 -17.31 16.57 13.24
C MET A 327 -16.20 17.57 13.61
N SER A 328 -16.38 18.32 14.69
CA SER A 328 -15.40 19.28 15.20
C SER A 328 -14.08 18.67 15.68
N ASN A 329 -14.01 17.34 15.85
CA ASN A 329 -12.78 16.63 16.16
C ASN A 329 -11.95 16.32 14.90
N TYR A 330 -12.51 16.57 13.70
CA TYR A 330 -11.90 16.26 12.41
C TYR A 330 -11.78 17.53 11.57
N PRO A 331 -10.85 18.45 11.90
CA PRO A 331 -10.74 19.77 11.28
C PRO A 331 -10.82 19.79 9.75
N LEU A 332 -10.11 18.88 9.06
CA LEU A 332 -10.10 18.83 7.60
C LEU A 332 -11.46 18.42 7.03
N ILE A 333 -12.08 17.40 7.60
CA ILE A 333 -13.43 16.97 7.22
C ILE A 333 -14.44 18.09 7.52
N GLU A 334 -14.38 18.72 8.69
CA GLU A 334 -15.26 19.83 9.04
C GLU A 334 -15.13 21.00 8.07
N ALA A 335 -13.91 21.31 7.62
CA ALA A 335 -13.66 22.35 6.63
C ALA A 335 -14.24 22.00 5.25
N ILE A 336 -14.10 20.74 4.82
CA ILE A 336 -14.66 20.24 3.55
C ILE A 336 -16.18 20.36 3.53
N PHE A 337 -16.85 19.91 4.58
CA PHE A 337 -18.31 19.92 4.66
C PHE A 337 -18.92 21.33 4.85
N LYS A 338 -18.09 22.38 4.99
CA LYS A 338 -18.53 23.78 4.92
C LYS A 338 -18.52 24.34 3.49
N ASN A 339 -17.94 23.63 2.52
CA ASN A 339 -17.87 24.02 1.12
C ASN A 339 -18.73 23.10 0.24
N GLU A 340 -19.82 23.64 -0.33
CA GLU A 340 -20.76 22.88 -1.17
C GLU A 340 -20.09 22.24 -2.40
N GLU A 341 -19.05 22.88 -3.00
CA GLU A 341 -18.36 22.35 -4.18
C GLU A 341 -17.53 21.10 -3.85
N TYR A 342 -16.86 21.09 -2.68
CA TYR A 342 -16.11 19.92 -2.24
C TYR A 342 -17.05 18.76 -1.85
N VAL A 343 -18.20 19.07 -1.24
CA VAL A 343 -19.21 18.05 -0.91
C VAL A 343 -19.79 17.44 -2.19
N GLU A 344 -20.09 18.25 -3.21
CA GLU A 344 -20.58 17.75 -4.51
C GLU A 344 -19.56 16.82 -5.17
N GLN A 345 -18.27 17.19 -5.17
CA GLN A 345 -17.21 16.34 -5.73
C GLN A 345 -17.00 15.05 -4.93
N TYR A 346 -17.08 15.11 -3.60
CA TYR A 346 -17.03 13.91 -2.76
C TYR A 346 -18.21 12.97 -3.02
N HIS A 347 -19.43 13.50 -3.20
CA HIS A 347 -20.60 12.69 -3.57
C HIS A 347 -20.45 12.05 -4.96
N GLU A 348 -19.83 12.73 -5.91
CA GLU A 348 -19.49 12.16 -7.22
C GLU A 348 -18.56 10.95 -7.06
N TYR A 349 -17.56 11.00 -6.18
CA TYR A 349 -16.69 9.84 -5.92
C TYR A 349 -17.42 8.67 -5.25
N LEU A 350 -18.36 8.94 -4.35
CA LEU A 350 -19.22 7.88 -3.79
C LEU A 350 -20.08 7.21 -4.87
N GLU A 351 -20.62 7.99 -5.82
CA GLU A 351 -21.39 7.49 -6.96
C GLU A 351 -20.52 6.66 -7.91
N ILE A 352 -19.32 7.15 -8.27
CA ILE A 352 -18.35 6.40 -9.10
C ILE A 352 -18.02 5.05 -8.48
N LEU A 353 -17.72 5.00 -7.18
CA LEU A 353 -17.45 3.72 -6.49
C LEU A 353 -18.67 2.80 -6.50
N SER A 354 -19.86 3.33 -6.22
CA SER A 354 -21.12 2.57 -6.14
C SER A 354 -21.53 1.95 -7.49
N GLU A 355 -21.36 2.69 -8.58
CA GLU A 355 -21.73 2.27 -9.94
C GLU A 355 -20.59 1.54 -10.69
N GLY A 356 -19.35 1.75 -10.25
CA GLY A 356 -18.13 1.16 -10.79
C GLY A 356 -17.67 -0.03 -9.96
N TYR A 357 -16.54 0.12 -9.28
CA TYR A 357 -15.84 -0.98 -8.60
C TYR A 357 -16.71 -1.79 -7.62
N LEU A 358 -17.60 -1.14 -6.87
CA LEU A 358 -18.45 -1.78 -5.86
C LEU A 358 -19.84 -2.18 -6.37
N ALA A 359 -20.14 -1.96 -7.65
CA ALA A 359 -21.37 -2.46 -8.24
C ALA A 359 -21.45 -3.99 -8.10
N GLU A 360 -22.65 -4.53 -7.84
CA GLU A 360 -22.88 -5.93 -7.46
C GLU A 360 -22.15 -6.92 -8.38
N ASP A 361 -22.29 -6.79 -9.70
CA ASP A 361 -21.62 -7.69 -10.65
C ASP A 361 -20.09 -7.56 -10.61
N ASN A 362 -19.57 -6.33 -10.46
CA ASN A 362 -18.14 -6.04 -10.52
C ASN A 362 -17.41 -6.53 -9.26
N ILE A 363 -17.95 -6.24 -8.06
CA ILE A 363 -17.35 -6.71 -6.81
C ILE A 363 -17.41 -8.23 -6.70
N ASN A 364 -18.51 -8.85 -7.15
CA ASN A 364 -18.62 -10.31 -7.21
C ASN A 364 -17.53 -10.92 -8.11
N GLU A 365 -17.37 -10.40 -9.33
CA GLU A 365 -16.33 -10.88 -10.25
C GLU A 365 -14.93 -10.68 -9.67
N LYS A 366 -14.70 -9.54 -9.02
CA LYS A 366 -13.42 -9.23 -8.40
C LYS A 366 -13.08 -10.18 -7.27
N LEU A 367 -13.96 -10.34 -6.29
CA LEU A 367 -13.75 -11.24 -5.14
C LEU A 367 -13.50 -12.68 -5.62
N LEU A 368 -14.25 -13.15 -6.61
CA LEU A 368 -14.05 -14.49 -7.18
C LEU A 368 -12.70 -14.61 -7.91
N SER A 369 -12.31 -13.60 -8.68
CA SER A 369 -11.02 -13.61 -9.40
C SER A 369 -9.84 -13.67 -8.42
N VAL A 370 -9.85 -12.82 -7.38
CA VAL A 370 -8.79 -12.80 -6.37
C VAL A 370 -8.82 -14.08 -5.54
N TYR A 371 -10.01 -14.57 -5.16
CA TYR A 371 -10.17 -15.85 -4.47
C TYR A 371 -9.54 -17.00 -5.25
N GLU A 372 -9.84 -17.13 -6.56
CA GLU A 372 -9.25 -18.17 -7.40
C GLU A 372 -7.72 -18.05 -7.50
N MET A 373 -7.20 -16.82 -7.52
CA MET A 373 -5.78 -16.54 -7.56
C MET A 373 -5.05 -16.99 -6.27
N ILE A 374 -5.63 -16.71 -5.09
CA ILE A 374 -4.91 -16.87 -3.82
C ILE A 374 -5.32 -18.11 -3.01
N LYS A 375 -6.48 -18.71 -3.25
CA LYS A 375 -7.05 -19.75 -2.36
C LYS A 375 -6.11 -20.91 -2.08
N SER A 376 -5.33 -21.37 -3.07
CA SER A 376 -4.40 -22.49 -2.88
C SER A 376 -3.23 -22.13 -1.97
N TYR A 377 -2.78 -20.87 -2.02
CA TYR A 377 -1.74 -20.36 -1.14
C TYR A 377 -2.28 -20.18 0.28
N VAL A 378 -3.51 -19.69 0.46
CA VAL A 378 -4.17 -19.58 1.77
C VAL A 378 -4.40 -20.95 2.40
N GLU A 379 -4.86 -21.95 1.63
CA GLU A 379 -5.11 -23.31 2.11
C GLU A 379 -3.83 -24.00 2.61
N THR A 380 -2.69 -23.67 1.98
CA THR A 380 -1.39 -24.32 2.24
C THR A 380 -0.43 -23.46 3.07
N ASP A 381 -0.83 -22.26 3.49
CA ASP A 381 -0.01 -21.34 4.28
C ASP A 381 0.26 -21.93 5.68
N PRO A 382 1.52 -22.29 5.99
CA PRO A 382 1.86 -22.91 7.26
C PRO A 382 1.91 -21.90 8.43
N SER A 383 1.96 -20.59 8.15
CA SER A 383 2.08 -19.52 9.14
C SER A 383 0.80 -18.72 9.36
N SER A 384 -0.27 -18.99 8.59
CA SER A 384 -1.54 -18.23 8.58
C SER A 384 -2.11 -17.90 9.97
N PHE A 385 -2.63 -16.67 10.11
CA PHE A 385 -3.42 -16.25 11.27
C PHE A 385 -4.84 -16.84 11.28
N TYR A 386 -5.37 -17.17 10.10
CA TYR A 386 -6.75 -17.58 9.91
C TYR A 386 -6.85 -18.93 9.20
N THR A 387 -7.90 -19.68 9.51
CA THR A 387 -8.19 -20.92 8.80
C THR A 387 -8.73 -20.62 7.40
N TYR A 388 -8.57 -21.59 6.49
CA TYR A 388 -9.17 -21.49 5.14
C TYR A 388 -10.69 -21.29 5.17
N ASN A 389 -11.39 -21.87 6.16
CA ASN A 389 -12.82 -21.66 6.32
C ASN A 389 -13.16 -20.22 6.76
N GLU A 390 -12.38 -19.62 7.67
CA GLU A 390 -12.57 -18.22 8.06
C GLU A 390 -12.35 -17.27 6.87
N PHE A 391 -11.38 -17.58 6.00
CA PHE A 391 -11.18 -16.89 4.73
C PHE A 391 -12.42 -16.95 3.81
N GLU A 392 -12.97 -18.14 3.58
CA GLU A 392 -14.18 -18.28 2.76
C GLU A 392 -15.41 -17.63 3.39
N THR A 393 -15.54 -17.72 4.71
CA THR A 393 -16.62 -17.07 5.46
C THR A 393 -16.52 -15.55 5.31
N ALA A 394 -15.34 -14.96 5.55
CA ALA A 394 -15.14 -13.51 5.47
C ALA A 394 -15.50 -12.93 4.09
N LEU A 395 -15.36 -13.71 3.02
CA LEU A 395 -15.67 -13.27 1.66
C LEU A 395 -17.14 -13.45 1.28
N PHE A 396 -17.75 -14.58 1.67
CA PHE A 396 -19.00 -15.04 1.04
C PHE A 396 -20.13 -15.44 2.00
N GLN A 397 -19.89 -15.52 3.32
CA GLN A 397 -20.89 -16.04 4.26
C GLN A 397 -21.06 -15.14 5.48
N ASP A 398 -22.30 -14.77 5.76
CA ASP A 398 -22.63 -14.04 6.96
C ASP A 398 -22.72 -14.99 8.17
N GLU A 399 -22.15 -14.57 9.29
CA GLU A 399 -22.22 -15.30 10.56
C GLU A 399 -22.91 -14.46 11.63
N GLY A 400 -24.22 -14.71 11.79
CA GLY A 400 -25.04 -14.00 12.76
C GLY A 400 -25.18 -12.52 12.39
N ASN A 401 -24.46 -11.65 13.10
CA ASN A 401 -24.44 -10.21 12.83
C ASN A 401 -23.16 -9.75 12.11
N ASN A 402 -22.22 -10.67 11.87
CA ASN A 402 -21.00 -10.38 11.12
C ASN A 402 -21.29 -10.64 9.64
N LEU A 403 -21.05 -9.65 8.81
CA LEU A 403 -21.26 -9.73 7.37
C LEU A 403 -19.98 -10.17 6.67
N SER A 404 -20.16 -10.94 5.61
CA SER A 404 -19.10 -11.11 4.62
C SER A 404 -18.84 -9.81 3.87
N ILE A 405 -17.66 -9.66 3.24
CA ILE A 405 -17.35 -8.49 2.39
C ILE A 405 -18.43 -8.29 1.33
N LEU A 406 -18.89 -9.37 0.70
CA LEU A 406 -19.94 -9.28 -0.31
C LEU A 406 -21.24 -8.68 0.24
N SER A 407 -21.75 -9.22 1.34
CA SER A 407 -22.98 -8.72 1.98
C SER A 407 -22.81 -7.31 2.54
N PHE A 408 -21.63 -6.98 3.07
CA PHE A 408 -21.31 -5.64 3.55
C PHE A 408 -21.42 -4.63 2.40
N VAL A 409 -20.72 -4.90 1.28
CA VAL A 409 -20.71 -4.01 0.11
C VAL A 409 -22.12 -3.84 -0.46
N GLU A 410 -22.88 -4.92 -0.64
CA GLU A 410 -24.26 -4.85 -1.16
C GLU A 410 -25.12 -3.88 -0.32
N LYS A 411 -25.11 -4.07 1.00
CA LYS A 411 -25.90 -3.22 1.92
C LYS A 411 -25.39 -1.80 1.94
N ARG A 412 -24.07 -1.62 1.89
CA ARG A 412 -23.44 -0.32 2.01
C ARG A 412 -23.70 0.54 0.76
N VAL A 413 -23.59 -0.05 -0.44
CA VAL A 413 -23.92 0.61 -1.71
C VAL A 413 -25.40 1.02 -1.75
N ASP A 414 -26.33 0.14 -1.37
CA ASP A 414 -27.76 0.48 -1.29
C ASP A 414 -28.03 1.63 -0.31
N ASN A 415 -27.40 1.58 0.86
CA ASN A 415 -27.55 2.63 1.88
C ASN A 415 -26.99 3.99 1.41
N VAL A 416 -25.80 4.00 0.80
CA VAL A 416 -25.18 5.23 0.25
C VAL A 416 -26.05 5.81 -0.86
N ALA A 417 -26.59 4.98 -1.76
CA ALA A 417 -27.50 5.45 -2.82
C ALA A 417 -28.78 6.11 -2.27
N GLN A 418 -29.35 5.56 -1.19
CA GLN A 418 -30.50 6.16 -0.52
C GLN A 418 -30.15 7.48 0.19
N GLN A 419 -28.94 7.61 0.74
CA GLN A 419 -28.46 8.85 1.34
C GLN A 419 -28.21 9.93 0.27
N LEU A 420 -27.51 9.61 -0.82
CA LEU A 420 -27.24 10.51 -1.94
C LEU A 420 -28.52 11.04 -2.60
N SER A 421 -29.54 10.18 -2.74
CA SER A 421 -30.85 10.57 -3.28
C SER A 421 -31.75 11.33 -2.29
N GLY A 422 -31.38 11.37 -1.02
CA GLY A 422 -32.16 11.96 0.07
C GLY A 422 -33.40 11.14 0.47
N GLU A 423 -33.47 9.86 0.10
CA GLU A 423 -34.50 8.93 0.59
C GLU A 423 -34.37 8.67 2.09
N ILE A 424 -33.12 8.54 2.56
CA ILE A 424 -32.77 8.48 3.99
C ILE A 424 -31.82 9.61 4.36
N ALA A 425 -31.63 9.82 5.67
CA ALA A 425 -30.80 10.91 6.17
C ALA A 425 -29.32 10.61 5.95
N SER A 426 -28.57 11.61 5.48
CA SER A 426 -27.12 11.58 5.31
C SER A 426 -26.33 12.22 6.45
N THR A 427 -27.02 12.91 7.36
CA THR A 427 -26.50 13.67 8.51
C THR A 427 -27.42 13.48 9.71
N ASN A 428 -26.93 13.72 10.93
CA ASN A 428 -27.73 13.72 12.16
C ASN A 428 -27.72 15.06 12.92
N ASN A 429 -26.86 15.19 13.91
CA ASN A 429 -26.73 16.27 14.88
C ASN A 429 -25.28 16.78 14.98
N GLY A 430 -24.39 16.41 14.04
CA GLY A 430 -22.98 16.78 14.04
C GLY A 430 -22.08 15.89 14.90
N GLU A 431 -22.63 14.80 15.44
CA GLU A 431 -21.92 13.86 16.35
C GLU A 431 -21.44 12.60 15.62
N GLY A 432 -21.61 12.54 14.30
CA GLY A 432 -21.14 11.45 13.46
C GLY A 432 -21.77 10.10 13.79
N ASN A 433 -21.00 9.04 13.54
CA ASN A 433 -21.40 7.64 13.65
C ASN A 433 -20.82 7.00 14.92
N SER A 434 -21.25 7.50 16.07
CA SER A 434 -20.93 6.88 17.36
C SER A 434 -21.86 5.68 17.55
N GLY A 435 -21.35 4.44 17.47
CA GLY A 435 -22.15 3.22 17.65
C GLY A 435 -23.03 3.24 18.91
N SER A 436 -24.04 2.38 18.97
CA SER A 436 -25.06 2.31 20.03
C SER A 436 -24.51 2.15 21.45
N GLY A 437 -23.23 1.84 21.61
CA GLY A 437 -22.49 1.85 22.87
C GLY A 437 -22.21 3.24 23.46
N SER A 438 -22.40 4.34 22.71
CA SER A 438 -22.07 5.71 23.15
C SER A 438 -23.20 6.72 22.92
N SER A 439 -24.46 6.34 23.16
CA SER A 439 -25.51 7.33 23.43
C SER A 439 -26.70 6.73 24.17
N GLY A 440 -26.56 6.60 25.48
CA GLY A 440 -27.72 6.59 26.37
C GLY A 440 -28.38 7.97 26.33
N GLY A 441 -29.49 8.08 25.62
CA GLY A 441 -30.23 9.32 25.49
C GLY A 441 -30.63 9.94 26.83
N MET A 442 -30.45 11.25 26.95
CA MET A 442 -31.38 12.13 27.65
C MET A 442 -31.38 13.50 26.99
N GLY A 443 -32.58 13.94 26.61
CA GLY A 443 -32.78 15.21 25.94
C GLY A 443 -32.46 16.44 26.78
N GLN A 444 -32.27 17.54 26.05
CA GLN A 444 -32.48 18.94 26.44
C GLN A 444 -32.44 19.25 27.95
N MET A 445 -31.34 19.85 28.44
CA MET A 445 -31.40 21.01 29.35
C MET A 445 -30.16 21.91 29.20
N GLN A 446 -30.45 23.21 29.02
CA GLN A 446 -29.58 24.38 28.92
C GLN A 446 -28.70 24.61 30.18
N PRO A 447 -27.53 25.29 30.10
CA PRO A 447 -26.47 25.20 31.09
C PRO A 447 -26.76 25.96 32.40
N GLY A 448 -26.61 25.25 33.52
CA GLY A 448 -26.68 25.79 34.87
C GLY A 448 -25.30 26.02 35.47
N MET A 449 -24.99 27.28 35.75
CA MET A 449 -23.87 27.74 36.57
C MET A 449 -23.73 26.93 37.88
N ASN A 450 -22.51 26.56 38.25
CA ASN A 450 -22.18 26.42 39.67
C ASN A 450 -20.76 26.87 39.99
N GLN A 451 -20.69 27.86 40.86
CA GLN A 451 -19.50 28.34 41.56
C GLN A 451 -19.09 27.29 42.61
N GLY A 452 -17.80 27.02 42.71
CA GLY A 452 -17.25 26.13 43.74
C GLY A 452 -15.80 26.50 44.04
N THR A 453 -15.63 27.31 45.06
CA THR A 453 -14.40 27.86 45.64
C THR A 453 -13.36 26.83 46.07
N GLY A 454 -12.08 27.11 45.79
CA GLY A 454 -10.93 26.48 46.44
C GLY A 454 -9.64 27.30 46.24
N GLU A 455 -9.36 28.21 47.18
CA GLU A 455 -8.03 28.79 47.42
C GLU A 455 -7.02 27.64 47.64
N GLY A 456 -5.77 27.61 47.15
CA GLY A 456 -4.85 28.64 46.68
C GLY A 456 -3.50 28.36 47.34
N VAL A 457 -2.45 28.03 46.58
CA VAL A 457 -1.05 28.28 46.98
C VAL A 457 -0.23 28.56 45.72
N SER A 458 0.27 29.80 45.67
CA SER A 458 1.23 30.35 44.72
C SER A 458 2.63 29.74 44.90
N GLY A 459 3.28 29.38 43.78
CA GLY A 459 4.72 29.14 43.70
C GLY A 459 5.27 29.80 42.45
N GLU A 460 6.15 30.77 42.66
CA GLU A 460 6.79 31.64 41.65
C GLU A 460 7.70 30.86 40.68
N MET A 461 7.70 31.24 39.41
CA MET A 461 8.72 30.88 38.42
C MET A 461 10.04 31.64 38.70
N PRO A 462 11.22 31.02 38.51
CA PRO A 462 12.46 31.76 38.34
C PRO A 462 12.80 31.99 36.86
N GLU A 463 13.31 33.19 36.61
CA GLU A 463 13.80 33.74 35.33
C GLU A 463 14.99 32.99 34.72
N LEU A 464 15.06 33.08 33.39
CA LEU A 464 16.18 32.72 32.53
C LEU A 464 17.45 33.55 32.84
N VAL A 465 18.61 32.89 32.78
CA VAL A 465 19.92 33.56 32.73
C VAL A 465 20.73 32.99 31.57
N ASP A 466 21.09 33.88 30.64
CA ASP A 466 22.07 33.70 29.56
C ASP A 466 23.46 33.34 30.09
N GLY A 467 24.19 32.47 29.36
CA GLY A 467 25.65 32.46 29.42
C GLY A 467 26.37 31.14 29.14
N GLU A 468 26.82 31.01 27.89
CA GLU A 468 28.05 30.35 27.41
C GLU A 468 28.16 28.80 27.38
N ARG A 469 28.24 28.31 26.14
CA ARG A 469 28.67 26.98 25.69
C ARG A 469 30.12 26.64 26.10
N PRO A 470 30.43 25.36 26.34
CA PRO A 470 31.71 24.76 25.98
C PRO A 470 31.62 24.02 24.63
N ALA A 471 32.69 24.09 23.84
CA ALA A 471 32.82 23.40 22.55
C ALA A 471 32.83 21.86 22.69
N ARG A 472 32.20 21.16 21.74
CA ARG A 472 32.20 19.69 21.61
C ARG A 472 33.46 19.21 20.87
N PRO A 473 34.09 18.08 21.25
CA PRO A 473 35.16 17.47 20.47
C PRO A 473 34.59 16.84 19.19
N GLU A 474 35.35 16.93 18.10
CA GLU A 474 35.06 16.26 16.82
C GLU A 474 35.19 14.73 16.92
N GLY A 475 34.27 14.02 16.27
CA GLY A 475 34.38 12.60 15.91
C GLY A 475 33.46 11.65 16.69
N ILE A 476 32.37 11.23 16.05
CA ILE A 476 31.84 9.86 15.89
C ILE A 476 30.45 9.97 15.25
N GLU A 477 30.21 9.10 14.27
CA GLU A 477 29.02 8.95 13.41
C GLU A 477 27.72 8.71 14.20
N GLY A 478 26.60 9.01 13.55
CA GLY A 478 25.30 9.26 14.16
C GLY A 478 24.67 8.09 14.90
N GLU A 479 24.27 8.37 16.14
CA GLU A 479 23.18 7.67 16.82
C GLU A 479 21.97 8.62 16.83
N ARG A 480 20.83 8.15 16.30
CA ARG A 480 19.52 8.77 16.46
C ARG A 480 19.19 8.92 17.96
N PRO A 481 18.49 9.97 18.41
CA PRO A 481 17.92 9.97 19.75
C PRO A 481 16.80 8.93 19.82
N ALA A 482 16.83 8.07 20.85
CA ALA A 482 15.68 7.26 21.23
C ALA A 482 14.45 8.16 21.44
N GLY A 483 13.31 7.75 20.88
CA GLY A 483 12.03 8.44 21.04
C GLY A 483 11.65 8.65 22.52
N PRO A 484 10.79 9.63 22.84
CA PRO A 484 10.45 9.93 24.22
C PRO A 484 9.73 8.74 24.85
N GLY A 485 10.35 8.17 25.88
CA GLY A 485 9.75 7.12 26.70
C GLY A 485 8.53 7.63 27.48
N VAL A 486 7.46 6.82 27.39
CA VAL A 486 6.46 6.50 28.42
C VAL A 486 5.78 7.67 29.15
N VAL A 487 4.49 7.84 28.86
CA VAL A 487 3.51 8.29 29.86
C VAL A 487 2.60 7.10 30.17
N ASP A 488 2.66 6.61 31.41
CA ASP A 488 1.79 5.56 31.94
C ASP A 488 0.32 6.01 31.91
N GLY A 489 -0.41 5.58 30.86
CA GLY A 489 -1.86 5.54 30.84
C GLY A 489 -2.30 4.08 31.00
N GLU A 490 -2.76 3.69 32.18
CA GLU A 490 -3.38 2.38 32.40
C GLU A 490 -4.62 2.23 31.50
N MET A 491 -4.59 1.27 30.57
CA MET A 491 -5.80 0.75 29.94
C MET A 491 -6.66 -0.01 30.96
N PRO A 492 -8.00 0.05 30.89
CA PRO A 492 -8.86 -0.70 31.79
C PRO A 492 -8.68 -2.21 31.59
N ALA A 493 -8.46 -2.91 32.70
CA ALA A 493 -8.28 -4.35 32.72
C ALA A 493 -9.48 -5.11 32.13
N MET A 494 -9.22 -6.01 31.18
CA MET A 494 -10.17 -7.06 30.82
C MET A 494 -10.34 -7.99 32.02
N THR A 495 -11.54 -7.97 32.61
CA THR A 495 -11.86 -8.79 33.77
C THR A 495 -11.94 -10.28 33.42
N GLU A 496 -11.37 -11.04 34.34
CA GLU A 496 -11.19 -12.49 34.43
C GLU A 496 -12.22 -13.41 33.76
N THR A 497 -11.67 -14.47 33.16
CA THR A 497 -12.27 -15.75 32.82
C THR A 497 -13.18 -16.28 33.93
N VAL A 498 -14.45 -16.54 33.59
CA VAL A 498 -15.34 -17.36 34.43
C VAL A 498 -15.43 -18.75 33.80
N ASP A 499 -14.86 -19.73 34.48
CA ASP A 499 -15.05 -21.16 34.23
C ASP A 499 -16.55 -21.50 34.23
N GLY A 500 -17.07 -21.91 33.07
CA GLY A 500 -18.44 -22.39 32.90
C GLY A 500 -18.50 -23.54 31.91
N GLU A 501 -18.85 -24.72 32.41
CA GLU A 501 -18.98 -25.98 31.66
C GLU A 501 -19.84 -25.82 30.38
N ILE A 502 -19.32 -26.32 29.26
CA ILE A 502 -19.98 -26.41 27.96
C ILE A 502 -21.23 -27.32 28.06
N PRO A 503 -22.44 -26.83 27.72
CA PRO A 503 -23.57 -27.71 27.44
C PRO A 503 -23.47 -28.24 26.00
N ALA A 504 -23.59 -29.55 25.82
CA ALA A 504 -23.62 -30.19 24.50
C ALA A 504 -24.76 -29.65 23.62
N ILE A 505 -24.45 -29.30 22.36
CA ILE A 505 -25.43 -28.93 21.33
C ILE A 505 -25.99 -30.21 20.67
N PRO A 506 -27.30 -30.28 20.37
CA PRO A 506 -27.92 -31.47 19.78
C PRO A 506 -27.67 -31.56 18.27
N ASP A 507 -27.51 -32.78 17.77
CA ASP A 507 -27.41 -33.10 16.34
C ASP A 507 -28.66 -32.66 15.54
N GLY A 508 -28.41 -32.01 14.41
CA GLY A 508 -29.18 -32.17 13.19
C GLY A 508 -29.99 -30.97 12.71
N VAL A 509 -29.47 -30.28 11.69
CA VAL A 509 -30.25 -29.79 10.54
C VAL A 509 -29.36 -29.85 9.29
N GLU A 510 -29.69 -30.76 8.35
CA GLU A 510 -29.13 -30.81 7.00
C GLU A 510 -29.64 -29.60 6.20
N GLY A 511 -28.72 -28.70 5.80
CA GLY A 511 -28.95 -27.70 4.75
C GLY A 511 -28.19 -28.11 3.50
N GLN A 512 -28.91 -28.32 2.40
CA GLN A 512 -28.34 -28.71 1.10
C GLN A 512 -27.65 -27.52 0.42
N MET A 513 -26.36 -27.68 0.09
CA MET A 513 -25.63 -26.80 -0.82
C MET A 513 -26.11 -27.00 -2.27
N PRO A 514 -26.05 -25.97 -3.14
CA PRO A 514 -26.22 -26.13 -4.58
C PRO A 514 -25.00 -26.81 -5.24
N GLU A 515 -25.26 -27.65 -6.25
CA GLU A 515 -24.23 -28.42 -6.99
C GLU A 515 -23.40 -27.51 -7.93
N MET A 516 -22.06 -27.57 -7.79
CA MET A 516 -21.08 -27.04 -8.76
C MET A 516 -20.86 -28.02 -9.94
N PRO A 517 -20.46 -27.55 -11.13
CA PRO A 517 -20.18 -28.41 -12.29
C PRO A 517 -18.83 -29.13 -12.17
N GLU A 518 -18.81 -30.45 -12.48
CA GLU A 518 -17.61 -31.29 -12.53
C GLU A 518 -16.58 -30.79 -13.57
N VAL A 519 -15.34 -30.55 -13.11
CA VAL A 519 -14.15 -30.39 -13.97
C VAL A 519 -13.27 -31.63 -13.83
N GLY A 520 -12.91 -32.21 -14.97
CA GLY A 520 -12.27 -33.52 -15.08
C GLY A 520 -10.81 -33.56 -14.59
N GLU A 521 -10.48 -34.70 -13.98
CA GLU A 521 -9.14 -35.06 -13.50
C GLU A 521 -8.10 -35.03 -14.64
N GLY A 522 -7.11 -34.15 -14.51
CA GLY A 522 -5.88 -34.14 -15.30
C GLY A 522 -4.71 -34.64 -14.44
N GLU A 523 -4.11 -35.75 -14.85
CA GLU A 523 -2.97 -36.41 -14.19
C GLU A 523 -1.70 -35.51 -14.19
N MET A 524 -1.09 -35.32 -13.01
CA MET A 524 0.28 -34.81 -12.85
C MET A 524 1.31 -35.94 -13.09
N PRO A 525 2.45 -35.68 -13.77
CA PRO A 525 3.58 -36.62 -13.77
C PRO A 525 4.63 -36.28 -12.69
N GLU A 526 5.03 -37.32 -11.96
CA GLU A 526 6.08 -37.37 -10.95
C GLU A 526 7.51 -37.05 -11.45
N THR A 527 8.24 -36.36 -10.57
CA THR A 527 9.68 -36.34 -10.24
C THR A 527 10.70 -37.11 -11.11
N VAL A 528 11.84 -36.46 -11.40
CA VAL A 528 13.12 -37.13 -11.66
C VAL A 528 14.23 -36.54 -10.80
N ASP A 529 14.74 -37.41 -9.94
CA ASP A 529 15.89 -37.29 -9.04
C ASP A 529 17.22 -37.30 -9.84
N GLY A 530 18.21 -36.49 -9.44
CA GLY A 530 19.44 -36.28 -10.20
C GLY A 530 20.57 -35.57 -9.46
N GLN A 531 21.21 -36.27 -8.53
CA GLN A 531 22.47 -35.90 -7.88
C GLN A 531 23.59 -35.48 -8.86
N MET A 532 24.32 -34.40 -8.56
CA MET A 532 25.77 -34.39 -8.83
C MET A 532 26.58 -33.49 -7.89
N GLN A 533 27.75 -34.00 -7.52
CA GLN A 533 28.66 -33.58 -6.46
C GLN A 533 29.55 -32.37 -6.81
N SER A 534 29.82 -31.62 -5.75
CA SER A 534 30.98 -30.77 -5.41
C SER A 534 32.19 -30.68 -6.35
N LYS A 535 32.67 -29.43 -6.51
CA LYS A 535 34.11 -29.10 -6.56
C LYS A 535 34.38 -27.66 -6.10
N GLN A 536 34.96 -27.54 -4.92
CA GLN A 536 35.69 -26.35 -4.45
C GLN A 536 36.99 -26.15 -5.26
N GLN A 537 37.26 -24.92 -5.66
CA GLN A 537 38.62 -24.37 -5.72
C GLN A 537 38.55 -22.83 -5.77
N GLY A 538 39.11 -22.17 -4.75
CA GLY A 538 39.14 -20.70 -4.65
C GLY A 538 40.38 -20.06 -5.28
N MET A 539 40.27 -18.77 -5.63
CA MET A 539 41.09 -17.65 -5.11
C MET A 539 40.89 -16.36 -5.92
N GLN A 540 40.69 -15.26 -5.17
CA GLN A 540 41.16 -13.88 -5.37
C GLN A 540 40.45 -12.95 -6.37
N ASP A 541 39.80 -11.93 -5.77
CA ASP A 541 39.75 -10.50 -6.07
C ASP A 541 39.93 -10.05 -7.54
N GLU A 542 38.82 -9.59 -8.13
CA GLU A 542 38.79 -8.38 -8.95
C GLU A 542 37.33 -7.90 -9.11
N ALA A 543 37.04 -6.71 -8.57
CA ALA A 543 35.75 -6.05 -8.72
C ALA A 543 35.49 -5.71 -10.20
N VAL A 544 34.42 -6.27 -10.76
CA VAL A 544 33.93 -5.93 -12.09
C VAL A 544 32.42 -5.80 -12.01
N ASN A 545 31.94 -4.55 -12.20
CA ASN A 545 30.55 -4.22 -12.52
C ASN A 545 30.02 -5.22 -13.56
N LYS A 546 29.08 -6.07 -13.18
CA LYS A 546 28.37 -6.95 -14.11
C LYS A 546 26.94 -6.46 -14.25
N GLU A 547 26.66 -5.95 -15.44
CA GLU A 547 25.31 -5.79 -15.98
C GLU A 547 24.54 -7.11 -15.84
N VAL A 548 23.29 -7.00 -15.40
CA VAL A 548 22.30 -8.07 -15.33
C VAL A 548 22.14 -8.70 -16.71
N ILE A 549 22.35 -10.02 -16.82
CA ILE A 549 22.07 -10.79 -18.04
C ILE A 549 20.67 -11.40 -17.88
N VAL A 550 19.69 -10.86 -18.60
CA VAL A 550 18.37 -11.47 -18.78
C VAL A 550 18.47 -12.50 -19.91
N GLU A 551 18.21 -13.78 -19.65
CA GLU A 551 18.01 -14.77 -20.71
C GLU A 551 16.53 -14.76 -21.15
N GLU A 552 16.23 -14.10 -22.27
CA GLU A 552 14.89 -14.09 -22.87
C GLU A 552 14.58 -15.37 -23.68
N SER A 553 13.38 -15.89 -23.47
CA SER A 553 12.68 -16.85 -24.33
C SER A 553 12.32 -16.22 -25.68
N SER A 554 12.84 -16.77 -26.78
CA SER A 554 12.74 -16.16 -28.11
C SER A 554 11.34 -16.29 -28.74
N THR A 555 10.64 -15.16 -28.93
CA THR A 555 9.57 -15.03 -29.93
C THR A 555 10.07 -14.27 -31.16
N ILE A 556 9.82 -14.82 -32.36
CA ILE A 556 10.34 -14.26 -33.62
C ILE A 556 9.44 -13.10 -34.06
N SER A 557 9.93 -11.86 -33.89
CA SER A 557 9.29 -10.66 -34.42
C SER A 557 9.16 -10.66 -35.96
N THR A 558 8.04 -10.12 -36.45
CA THR A 558 7.71 -9.91 -37.87
C THR A 558 8.81 -9.18 -38.65
N THR A 559 9.60 -8.35 -37.98
CA THR A 559 10.76 -7.65 -38.57
C THR A 559 11.88 -8.62 -38.99
N ASN A 560 12.13 -9.66 -38.19
CA ASN A 560 13.13 -10.69 -38.51
C ASN A 560 12.72 -11.55 -39.71
N ILE A 561 11.41 -11.75 -39.90
CA ILE A 561 10.85 -12.46 -41.07
C ILE A 561 11.06 -11.65 -42.35
N ILE A 562 10.88 -10.32 -42.29
CA ILE A 562 11.07 -9.43 -43.45
C ILE A 562 12.55 -9.36 -43.83
N ILE A 563 13.46 -9.25 -42.85
CA ILE A 563 14.90 -9.27 -43.10
C ILE A 563 15.31 -10.60 -43.73
N PHE A 564 14.82 -11.72 -43.22
CA PHE A 564 15.11 -13.04 -43.78
C PHE A 564 14.60 -13.19 -45.22
N LEU A 565 13.37 -12.76 -45.51
CA LEU A 565 12.79 -12.80 -46.86
C LEU A 565 13.57 -11.91 -47.85
N SER A 566 14.03 -10.75 -47.41
CA SER A 566 14.83 -9.84 -48.25
C SER A 566 16.20 -10.46 -48.61
N MET A 567 16.86 -11.14 -47.67
CA MET A 567 18.12 -11.85 -47.93
C MET A 567 17.93 -13.01 -48.90
N VAL A 568 16.83 -13.75 -48.79
CA VAL A 568 16.49 -14.85 -49.72
C VAL A 568 16.31 -14.32 -51.15
N VAL A 569 15.65 -13.18 -51.33
CA VAL A 569 15.47 -12.56 -52.66
C VAL A 569 16.81 -12.12 -53.27
N VAL A 570 17.72 -11.57 -52.46
CA VAL A 570 19.08 -11.18 -52.91
C VAL A 570 19.92 -12.39 -53.31
N ILE A 571 19.85 -13.49 -52.55
CA ILE A 571 20.58 -14.74 -52.84
C ILE A 571 20.05 -15.41 -54.12
N ILE A 572 18.74 -15.43 -54.32
CA ILE A 572 18.13 -15.97 -55.55
C ILE A 572 18.47 -15.07 -56.75
N GLY A 573 18.41 -13.76 -56.58
CA GLY A 573 18.76 -12.79 -57.63
C GLY A 573 20.21 -12.90 -58.09
N THR A 574 21.16 -13.00 -57.15
CA THR A 574 22.58 -13.22 -57.45
C THR A 574 22.85 -14.59 -58.06
N SER A 575 22.16 -15.65 -57.62
CA SER A 575 22.29 -16.99 -58.21
C SER A 575 21.79 -17.04 -59.67
N LEU A 576 20.67 -16.39 -59.97
CA LEU A 576 20.14 -16.27 -61.33
C LEU A 576 21.03 -15.40 -62.23
N TYR A 577 21.67 -14.37 -61.66
CA TYR A 577 22.62 -13.53 -62.38
C TYR A 577 23.92 -14.27 -62.72
N LEU A 578 24.40 -15.13 -61.82
CA LEU A 578 25.61 -15.96 -62.04
C LEU A 578 25.32 -17.15 -62.98
N SER A 579 24.10 -17.69 -62.97
CA SER A 579 23.66 -18.78 -63.86
C SER A 579 23.67 -18.41 -65.35
N LYS A 580 23.51 -17.13 -65.71
CA LYS A 580 23.51 -16.66 -67.11
C LYS A 580 24.90 -16.47 -67.73
N LYS A 581 25.96 -16.84 -67.02
CA LYS A 581 27.36 -16.61 -67.44
C LYS A 581 28.09 -17.87 -67.94
N HIS A 582 27.36 -18.96 -68.19
CA HIS A 582 27.86 -20.12 -68.94
C HIS A 582 27.05 -20.35 -70.21
#